data_AF-A0A3A0BKQ4-F1
#
_entry.id   AF-A0A3A0BKQ4-F1
#
_cell.length_a   1.000
_cell.length_b   1.000
_cell.length_c   1.000
_cell.angle_alpha   90.00
_cell.angle_beta   90.00
_cell.angle_gamma   90.00
#
_symmetry.space_group_name_H-M   'P 1'
#
loop_
_entity.id
_entity.type
_entity.pdbx_description
1 polymer ?
#
loop_
_entity_poly.entity_id
_entity_poly.type
_entity_poly.pdbx_seq_one_letter_code
_entity_poly.pdbx_strand_id
1 'polypeptide(L)'
;MKRSPHSILQIVLAVLTGFGLGLAYSWLLSPVTYVDANPALLRADFKDQYRIAIAAAYAANQDLTRANARLNLLGDADPVAELSAQAQRMLAAGEPFDKARPLAQLATDLQQGFVSEPFTSTPIPTFNTPEGIVASPTETNIPASSEEATFTPQPTVFFEQTPLTPLSQETVAPRPTFTPTPGPGAPFTLVEREDICDPALSRVMQFLLMDSRRTQVPGVEIVVTWNQGEDRFFTGFKPELGNGYADFVMEADTVYNIRIVTGGAFVSDISAPACSDPNGADYPGGILLTFQQP
;
A
#
# COMPACT_ATOMS: atom_id res chain seq x y z
N MET A 1 32.59 37.52 -23.86
CA MET A 1 31.49 37.64 -24.85
C MET A 1 30.24 38.13 -24.14
N LYS A 2 29.89 39.41 -24.29
CA LYS A 2 28.74 40.05 -23.62
C LYS A 2 27.52 39.82 -24.50
N ARG A 3 26.66 38.83 -24.19
CA ARG A 3 25.41 38.60 -24.95
C ARG A 3 24.54 39.85 -24.83
N SER A 4 24.14 40.40 -25.96
CA SER A 4 23.33 41.62 -26.01
C SER A 4 21.93 41.34 -25.43
N PRO A 5 21.32 42.31 -24.71
CA PRO A 5 20.01 42.13 -24.07
C PRO A 5 18.90 41.79 -25.07
N HIS A 6 19.08 42.15 -26.34
CA HIS A 6 18.15 41.84 -27.43
C HIS A 6 18.08 40.35 -27.76
N SER A 7 19.17 39.60 -27.59
CA SER A 7 19.19 38.15 -27.87
C SER A 7 18.44 37.35 -26.80
N ILE A 8 18.46 37.80 -25.54
CA ILE A 8 17.73 37.17 -24.45
C ILE A 8 16.21 37.37 -24.64
N LEU A 9 15.80 38.58 -25.03
CA LEU A 9 14.40 38.89 -25.30
C LEU A 9 13.81 38.02 -26.42
N GLN A 10 14.57 37.77 -27.49
CA GLN A 10 14.13 36.91 -28.60
C GLN A 10 13.93 35.44 -28.18
N ILE A 11 14.80 34.92 -27.32
CA ILE A 11 14.67 33.55 -26.81
C ILE A 11 13.42 33.42 -25.94
N VAL A 12 13.17 34.39 -25.05
CA VAL A 12 11.98 34.39 -24.18
C VAL A 12 10.70 34.44 -25.02
N LEU A 13 10.66 35.28 -26.06
CA LEU A 13 9.49 35.37 -26.94
C LEU A 13 9.22 34.05 -27.69
N ALA A 14 10.28 33.39 -28.18
CA ALA A 14 10.17 32.11 -28.86
C ALA A 14 9.65 31.00 -27.93
N VAL A 15 10.13 30.95 -26.68
CA VAL A 15 9.66 29.99 -25.66
C VAL A 15 8.20 30.23 -25.31
N LEU A 16 7.80 31.49 -25.07
CA LEU A 16 6.43 31.83 -24.73
C LEU A 16 5.46 31.49 -25.86
N THR A 17 5.87 31.70 -27.11
CA THR A 17 5.05 31.39 -28.28
C THR A 17 4.92 29.89 -28.48
N GLY A 18 6.01 29.13 -28.32
CA GLY A 18 5.99 27.67 -28.37
C GLY A 18 5.13 27.05 -27.26
N PHE A 19 5.22 27.57 -26.04
CA PHE A 19 4.42 27.10 -24.92
C PHE A 19 2.93 27.42 -25.10
N GLY A 20 2.60 28.63 -25.57
CA GLY A 20 1.23 29.02 -25.87
C GLY A 20 0.60 28.15 -26.97
N LEU A 21 1.36 27.84 -28.03
CA LEU A 21 0.92 26.94 -29.09
C LEU A 21 0.74 25.50 -28.58
N GLY A 22 1.64 25.01 -27.72
CA GLY A 22 1.52 23.68 -27.12
C GLY A 22 0.29 23.52 -26.22
N LEU A 23 0.01 24.53 -25.39
CA LEU A 23 -1.21 24.57 -24.56
C LEU A 23 -2.48 24.68 -25.39
N ALA A 24 -2.48 25.53 -26.41
CA ALA A 24 -3.63 25.65 -27.30
C ALA A 24 -3.90 24.33 -28.05
N TYR A 25 -2.83 23.62 -28.45
CA TYR A 25 -2.95 22.31 -29.09
C TYR A 25 -3.53 21.26 -28.14
N SER A 26 -3.03 21.17 -26.91
CA SER A 26 -3.53 20.18 -25.94
C SER A 26 -4.99 20.42 -25.57
N TRP A 27 -5.43 21.68 -25.50
CA TRP A 27 -6.82 22.02 -25.16
C TRP A 27 -7.78 21.90 -26.34
N LEU A 28 -7.38 22.31 -27.54
CA LEU A 28 -8.31 22.41 -28.68
C LEU A 28 -8.34 21.15 -29.54
N LEU A 29 -7.22 20.42 -29.67
CA LEU A 29 -7.12 19.23 -30.53
C LEU A 29 -7.22 17.93 -29.75
N SER A 30 -6.87 17.89 -28.47
CA SER A 30 -6.89 16.66 -27.67
C SER A 30 -7.33 16.88 -26.22
N PRO A 31 -8.58 17.32 -25.98
CA PRO A 31 -9.11 17.41 -24.63
C PRO A 31 -9.01 16.04 -23.94
N VAL A 32 -8.47 16.01 -22.71
CA VAL A 32 -8.38 14.79 -21.91
C VAL A 32 -9.79 14.38 -21.50
N THR A 33 -10.36 13.41 -22.20
CA THR A 33 -11.56 12.72 -21.75
C THR A 33 -11.13 11.60 -20.82
N TYR A 34 -11.49 11.72 -19.54
CA TYR A 34 -11.47 10.58 -18.63
C TYR A 34 -12.58 9.65 -19.10
N VAL A 35 -12.27 8.75 -20.03
CA VAL A 35 -13.20 7.72 -20.47
C VAL A 35 -13.46 6.85 -19.25
N ASP A 36 -14.72 6.80 -18.81
CA ASP A 36 -15.17 6.16 -17.58
C ASP A 36 -14.49 4.80 -17.38
N ALA A 37 -13.52 4.74 -16.47
CA ALA A 37 -12.82 3.51 -16.08
C ALA A 37 -13.73 2.68 -15.16
N ASN A 38 -14.89 2.26 -15.67
CA ASN A 38 -15.84 1.45 -14.91
C ASN A 38 -15.21 0.07 -14.62
N PRO A 39 -15.04 -0.33 -13.34
CA PRO A 39 -14.50 -1.63 -12.97
C PRO A 39 -15.23 -2.83 -13.60
N ALA A 40 -16.49 -2.65 -14.01
CA ALA A 40 -17.27 -3.68 -14.69
C ALA A 40 -16.68 -4.09 -16.06
N LEU A 41 -15.93 -3.20 -16.73
CA LEU A 41 -15.31 -3.45 -18.04
C LEU A 41 -13.96 -4.19 -17.95
N LEU A 42 -13.47 -4.49 -16.74
CA LEU A 42 -12.23 -5.26 -16.56
C LEU A 42 -12.37 -6.69 -17.13
N ARG A 43 -11.27 -7.20 -17.68
CA ARG A 43 -11.13 -8.64 -17.98
C ARG A 43 -11.23 -9.45 -16.69
N ALA A 44 -11.68 -10.71 -16.80
CA ALA A 44 -11.91 -11.60 -15.67
C ALA A 44 -10.73 -11.67 -14.68
N ASP A 45 -9.50 -11.82 -15.17
CA ASP A 45 -8.31 -11.92 -14.30
C ASP A 45 -8.07 -10.65 -13.46
N PHE A 46 -8.42 -9.48 -13.99
CA PHE A 46 -8.30 -8.21 -13.26
C PHE A 46 -9.46 -8.01 -12.29
N LYS A 47 -10.65 -8.54 -12.61
CA LYS A 47 -11.76 -8.61 -11.64
C LYS A 47 -11.36 -9.48 -10.44
N ASP A 48 -10.71 -10.61 -10.69
CA ASP A 48 -10.20 -11.50 -9.63
C ASP A 48 -9.22 -10.76 -8.70
N GLN A 49 -8.28 -9.99 -9.26
CA GLN A 49 -7.36 -9.15 -8.46
C GLN A 49 -8.08 -8.06 -7.66
N TYR A 50 -9.08 -7.42 -8.26
CA TYR A 50 -9.84 -6.38 -7.59
C TYR A 50 -10.71 -6.95 -6.45
N ARG A 51 -11.28 -8.14 -6.61
CA ARG A 51 -11.99 -8.86 -5.53
C ARG A 51 -11.07 -9.18 -4.35
N ILE A 52 -9.83 -9.59 -4.62
CA ILE A 52 -8.82 -9.79 -3.55
C ILE A 52 -8.56 -8.49 -2.79
N ALA A 53 -8.40 -7.37 -3.49
CA ALA A 53 -8.18 -6.07 -2.85
C ALA A 53 -9.38 -5.61 -2.01
N ILE A 54 -10.61 -5.82 -2.49
CA ILE A 54 -11.83 -5.54 -1.71
C ILE A 54 -11.86 -6.41 -0.45
N ALA A 55 -11.61 -7.71 -0.58
CA ALA A 55 -11.65 -8.64 0.55
C ALA A 55 -10.57 -8.35 1.59
N ALA A 56 -9.35 -8.00 1.16
CA ALA A 56 -8.27 -7.58 2.07
C ALA A 56 -8.63 -6.29 2.81
N ALA A 57 -9.20 -5.31 2.12
CA ALA A 57 -9.66 -4.05 2.74
C ALA A 57 -10.82 -4.29 3.73
N TYR A 58 -11.72 -5.23 3.43
CA TYR A 58 -12.76 -5.65 4.34
C TYR A 58 -12.19 -6.34 5.59
N ALA A 59 -11.24 -7.26 5.42
CA ALA A 59 -10.62 -7.94 6.55
C ALA A 59 -9.92 -6.95 7.52
N ALA A 60 -9.39 -5.84 7.01
CA ALA A 60 -8.78 -4.79 7.82
C ALA A 60 -9.81 -3.89 8.53
N ASN A 61 -10.86 -3.46 7.83
CA ASN A 61 -11.75 -2.39 8.31
C ASN A 61 -13.14 -2.88 8.75
N GLN A 62 -13.50 -4.12 8.45
CA GLN A 62 -14.81 -4.76 8.72
C GLN A 62 -16.04 -3.99 8.17
N ASP A 63 -15.83 -3.09 7.22
CA ASP A 63 -16.90 -2.29 6.59
C ASP A 63 -17.55 -3.06 5.43
N LEU A 64 -18.62 -3.80 5.76
CA LEU A 64 -19.37 -4.62 4.82
C LEU A 64 -20.13 -3.77 3.80
N THR A 65 -20.68 -2.63 4.21
CA THR A 65 -21.43 -1.74 3.31
C THR A 65 -20.54 -1.21 2.18
N ARG A 66 -19.33 -0.77 2.51
CA ARG A 66 -18.34 -0.32 1.54
C ARG A 66 -17.84 -1.46 0.66
N ALA A 67 -17.62 -2.65 1.22
CA ALA A 67 -17.20 -3.82 0.45
C ALA A 67 -18.27 -4.22 -0.58
N ASN A 68 -19.54 -4.28 -0.16
CA ASN A 68 -20.68 -4.59 -1.03
C ASN A 68 -20.84 -3.53 -2.15
N ALA A 69 -20.79 -2.25 -1.81
CA ALA A 69 -20.85 -1.17 -2.80
C ALA A 69 -19.75 -1.31 -3.87
N ARG A 70 -18.53 -1.67 -3.48
CA ARG A 70 -17.41 -1.88 -4.41
C ARG A 70 -17.56 -3.15 -5.25
N LEU A 71 -18.12 -4.23 -4.71
CA LEU A 71 -18.43 -5.44 -5.47
C LEU A 71 -19.52 -5.18 -6.52
N ASN A 72 -20.53 -4.37 -6.20
CA ASN A 72 -21.57 -4.02 -7.16
C ASN A 72 -21.03 -3.24 -8.37
N LEU A 73 -19.95 -2.48 -8.20
CA LEU A 73 -19.26 -1.80 -9.32
C LEU A 73 -18.56 -2.78 -10.27
N LEU A 74 -18.28 -4.01 -9.86
CA LEU A 74 -17.71 -5.05 -10.74
C LEU A 74 -18.73 -5.64 -11.70
N GLY A 75 -20.02 -5.45 -11.41
CA GLY A 75 -21.12 -5.92 -12.24
C GLY A 75 -21.19 -7.44 -12.36
N ASP A 76 -20.70 -8.18 -11.36
CA ASP A 76 -20.84 -9.64 -11.32
C ASP A 76 -22.30 -10.00 -11.08
N ALA A 77 -22.78 -11.06 -11.76
CA ALA A 77 -24.18 -11.49 -11.65
C ALA A 77 -24.51 -11.99 -10.23
N ASP A 78 -23.56 -12.65 -9.58
CA ASP A 78 -23.61 -13.01 -8.16
C ASP A 78 -22.22 -12.80 -7.52
N PRO A 79 -22.00 -11.68 -6.81
CA PRO A 79 -20.71 -11.37 -6.22
C PRO A 79 -20.30 -12.37 -5.12
N VAL A 80 -21.26 -12.99 -4.43
CA VAL A 80 -20.99 -13.93 -3.35
C VAL A 80 -20.52 -15.28 -3.91
N ALA A 81 -21.23 -15.79 -4.93
CA ALA A 81 -20.83 -17.03 -5.59
C ALA A 81 -19.43 -16.91 -6.20
N GLU A 82 -19.14 -15.80 -6.89
CA GLU A 82 -17.83 -15.56 -7.51
C GLU A 82 -16.69 -15.49 -6.47
N LEU A 83 -16.91 -14.81 -5.33
CA LEU A 83 -15.92 -14.76 -4.25
C LEU A 83 -15.63 -16.16 -3.68
N SER A 84 -16.66 -16.96 -3.44
CA SER A 84 -16.51 -18.32 -2.92
C SER A 84 -15.79 -19.25 -3.91
N ALA A 85 -16.16 -19.16 -5.20
CA ALA A 85 -15.53 -19.93 -6.27
C ALA A 85 -14.06 -19.51 -6.46
N GLN A 86 -13.76 -18.22 -6.38
CA GLN A 86 -12.40 -17.72 -6.45
C GLN A 86 -11.54 -18.20 -5.27
N ALA A 87 -12.06 -18.13 -4.03
CA ALA A 87 -11.36 -18.63 -2.86
C ALA A 87 -11.03 -20.12 -2.99
N GLN A 88 -11.98 -20.94 -3.46
CA GLN A 88 -11.77 -22.38 -3.69
C GLN A 88 -10.71 -22.64 -4.78
N ARG A 89 -10.76 -21.91 -5.90
CA ARG A 89 -9.75 -22.00 -6.97
C ARG A 89 -8.35 -21.67 -6.45
N MET A 90 -8.21 -20.63 -5.62
CA MET A 90 -6.92 -20.24 -5.03
C MET A 90 -6.37 -21.31 -4.08
N LEU A 91 -7.23 -21.90 -3.24
CA LEU A 91 -6.83 -22.99 -2.35
C LEU A 91 -6.41 -24.25 -3.13
N ALA A 92 -7.14 -24.60 -4.18
CA ALA A 92 -6.81 -25.73 -5.06
C ALA A 92 -5.51 -25.50 -5.85
N ALA A 93 -5.20 -24.26 -6.20
CA ALA A 93 -3.97 -23.87 -6.88
C ALA A 93 -2.74 -23.80 -5.96
N GLY A 94 -2.91 -23.97 -4.64
CA GLY A 94 -1.82 -23.88 -3.66
C GLY A 94 -1.37 -22.45 -3.36
N GLU A 95 -2.21 -21.44 -3.61
CA GLU A 95 -1.91 -20.07 -3.18
C GLU A 95 -1.88 -19.97 -1.63
N PRO A 96 -1.14 -19.00 -1.06
CA PRO A 96 -1.07 -18.79 0.37
C PRO A 96 -2.46 -18.57 0.98
N PHE A 97 -2.71 -19.26 2.09
CA PHE A 97 -3.98 -19.21 2.81
C PHE A 97 -4.37 -17.78 3.22
N ASP A 98 -3.38 -16.91 3.47
CA ASP A 98 -3.58 -15.51 3.85
C ASP A 98 -4.35 -14.69 2.81
N LYS A 99 -4.26 -15.05 1.52
CA LYS A 99 -4.99 -14.36 0.45
C LYS A 99 -6.38 -14.94 0.19
N ALA A 100 -6.56 -16.24 0.43
CA ALA A 100 -7.83 -16.93 0.22
C ALA A 100 -8.81 -16.73 1.38
N ARG A 101 -8.30 -16.61 2.61
CA ARG A 101 -9.12 -16.44 3.82
C ARG A 101 -10.02 -15.19 3.79
N PRO A 102 -9.54 -13.99 3.41
CA PRO A 102 -10.39 -12.80 3.36
C PRO A 102 -11.55 -12.92 2.37
N LEU A 103 -11.34 -13.61 1.24
CA LEU A 103 -12.39 -13.84 0.23
C LEU A 103 -13.52 -14.71 0.79
N ALA A 104 -13.16 -15.82 1.47
CA ALA A 104 -14.13 -16.73 2.08
C ALA A 104 -14.89 -16.07 3.24
N GLN A 105 -14.20 -15.25 4.04
CA GLN A 105 -14.82 -14.49 5.12
C GLN A 105 -15.83 -13.48 4.57
N LEU A 106 -15.43 -12.64 3.60
CA LEU A 106 -16.33 -11.66 3.00
C LEU A 106 -17.56 -12.30 2.35
N ALA A 107 -17.39 -13.45 1.67
CA ALA A 107 -18.52 -14.18 1.09
C ALA A 107 -19.51 -14.66 2.16
N THR A 108 -18.99 -15.17 3.28
CA THR A 108 -19.81 -15.65 4.41
C THR A 108 -20.56 -14.49 5.07
N ASP A 109 -19.87 -13.36 5.30
CA ASP A 109 -20.44 -12.21 6.00
C ASP A 109 -21.49 -11.50 5.13
N LEU A 110 -21.30 -11.48 3.80
CA LEU A 110 -22.32 -11.02 2.84
C LEU A 110 -23.55 -11.92 2.80
N GLN A 111 -23.40 -13.25 2.93
CA GLN A 111 -24.53 -14.20 2.99
C GLN A 111 -25.35 -14.05 4.27
N GLN A 112 -24.70 -13.74 5.39
CA GLN A 112 -25.35 -13.60 6.69
C GLN A 112 -26.01 -12.21 6.88
N GLY A 113 -25.75 -11.25 5.99
CA GLY A 113 -26.44 -9.96 5.97
C GLY A 113 -26.09 -9.05 7.16
N PHE A 114 -24.84 -9.09 7.64
CA PHE A 114 -24.44 -8.26 8.77
C PHE A 114 -24.62 -6.77 8.46
N VAL A 115 -25.47 -6.12 9.25
CA VAL A 115 -25.59 -4.66 9.33
C VAL A 115 -24.30 -4.14 9.97
N SER A 116 -23.59 -3.26 9.26
CA SER A 116 -22.40 -2.59 9.79
C SER A 116 -22.75 -1.82 11.06
N GLU A 117 -22.17 -2.20 12.19
CA GLU A 117 -22.11 -1.31 13.34
C GLU A 117 -21.13 -0.17 13.01
N PRO A 118 -21.48 1.09 13.29
CA PRO A 118 -20.54 2.20 13.16
C PRO A 118 -19.36 1.95 14.10
N PHE A 119 -18.16 2.35 13.65
CA PHE A 119 -16.94 2.27 14.43
C PHE A 119 -17.16 2.81 15.86
N THR A 120 -17.21 1.90 16.82
CA THR A 120 -17.15 2.24 18.24
C THR A 120 -15.74 1.91 18.69
N SER A 121 -15.00 2.93 19.13
CA SER A 121 -13.66 2.79 19.70
C SER A 121 -13.69 1.74 20.82
N THR A 122 -13.11 0.57 20.57
CA THR A 122 -13.01 -0.47 21.60
C THR A 122 -11.72 -0.22 22.39
N PRO A 123 -11.78 -0.09 23.73
CA PRO A 123 -10.59 0.05 24.56
C PRO A 123 -9.77 -1.25 24.54
N ILE A 124 -8.45 -1.08 24.56
CA ILE A 124 -7.43 -2.13 24.54
C ILE A 124 -7.66 -3.09 25.73
N PRO A 125 -7.76 -4.42 25.53
CA PRO A 125 -7.79 -5.36 26.64
C PRO A 125 -6.40 -5.43 27.30
N THR A 126 -6.35 -5.20 28.61
CA THR A 126 -5.19 -5.49 29.46
C THR A 126 -4.86 -6.97 29.36
N PHE A 127 -3.67 -7.29 28.86
CA PHE A 127 -3.13 -8.64 28.90
C PHE A 127 -2.78 -9.01 30.35
N ASN A 128 -3.65 -9.79 30.99
CA ASN A 128 -3.26 -10.54 32.19
C ASN A 128 -2.54 -11.81 31.73
N THR A 129 -1.25 -11.85 32.04
CA THR A 129 -0.34 -13.00 31.94
C THR A 129 -0.86 -14.19 32.76
N PRO A 130 -1.01 -15.38 32.17
CA PRO A 130 -1.00 -16.62 32.93
C PRO A 130 0.44 -17.13 33.05
N GLU A 131 0.84 -17.30 34.31
CA GLU A 131 2.04 -17.97 34.78
C GLU A 131 2.11 -19.43 34.28
N GLY A 132 3.32 -19.88 33.96
CA GLY A 132 3.55 -21.12 33.25
C GLY A 132 3.30 -22.41 34.04
N ILE A 133 3.11 -23.51 33.30
CA ILE A 133 3.47 -24.85 33.76
C ILE A 133 4.22 -25.57 32.63
N VAL A 134 5.32 -26.19 33.04
CA VAL A 134 6.39 -26.85 32.29
C VAL A 134 5.96 -28.24 31.78
N ALA A 135 6.65 -28.68 30.74
CA ALA A 135 6.55 -29.91 29.93
C ALA A 135 6.42 -31.27 30.66
N SER A 136 5.91 -32.28 29.92
CA SER A 136 6.61 -33.56 29.66
C SER A 136 5.87 -34.41 28.61
N PRO A 137 6.55 -35.23 27.78
CA PRO A 137 5.95 -36.03 26.71
C PRO A 137 5.52 -37.41 27.22
N THR A 138 4.41 -37.95 26.70
CA THR A 138 4.05 -39.36 26.87
C THR A 138 3.71 -40.00 25.53
N GLU A 139 4.42 -41.10 25.34
CA GLU A 139 4.49 -42.08 24.27
C GLU A 139 3.17 -42.78 23.90
N THR A 140 3.13 -43.29 22.66
CA THR A 140 2.62 -44.64 22.31
C THR A 140 1.09 -44.84 22.26
N ASN A 141 0.52 -44.92 21.06
CA ASN A 141 0.46 -46.18 20.30
C ASN A 141 -0.18 -46.01 18.91
N ILE A 142 0.48 -46.59 17.91
CA ILE A 142 0.03 -46.78 16.53
C ILE A 142 -0.57 -48.19 16.45
N PRO A 143 -1.75 -48.40 15.83
CA PRO A 143 -2.04 -49.66 15.18
C PRO A 143 -1.65 -49.56 13.71
N ALA A 144 -0.59 -50.27 13.36
CA ALA A 144 -0.23 -50.59 11.99
C ALA A 144 -1.26 -51.57 11.44
N SER A 145 -1.97 -51.18 10.37
CA SER A 145 -2.73 -52.10 9.54
C SER A 145 -1.91 -52.40 8.31
N SER A 146 -1.26 -53.56 8.33
CA SER A 146 -0.57 -54.17 7.21
C SER A 146 -1.60 -54.81 6.28
N GLU A 147 -1.80 -54.28 5.09
CA GLU A 147 -2.36 -55.04 3.97
C GLU A 147 -1.22 -55.46 3.04
N GLU A 148 -0.93 -56.75 3.12
CA GLU A 148 0.07 -57.47 2.35
C GLU A 148 -0.55 -57.87 1.00
N ALA A 149 -0.28 -57.09 -0.05
CA ALA A 149 -0.58 -57.50 -1.42
C ALA A 149 0.56 -58.37 -1.97
N THR A 150 0.31 -59.67 -2.02
CA THR A 150 1.15 -60.68 -2.68
C THR A 150 1.19 -60.44 -4.19
N PHE A 151 2.38 -60.30 -4.78
CA PHE A 151 2.57 -60.36 -6.23
C PHE A 151 3.62 -61.42 -6.60
N THR A 152 3.13 -62.45 -7.28
CA THR A 152 3.88 -63.54 -7.92
C THR A 152 4.58 -63.03 -9.19
N PRO A 153 5.81 -63.47 -9.53
CA PRO A 153 6.42 -63.10 -10.81
C PRO A 153 5.96 -64.02 -11.94
N GLN A 154 5.58 -63.45 -13.09
CA GLN A 154 5.46 -64.17 -14.37
C GLN A 154 6.33 -63.51 -15.45
N PRO A 155 6.76 -64.27 -16.48
CA PRO A 155 8.00 -64.04 -17.20
C PRO A 155 7.85 -62.99 -18.30
N THR A 156 8.97 -62.30 -18.51
CA THR A 156 9.29 -61.41 -19.62
C THR A 156 9.12 -62.10 -20.98
N VAL A 157 8.31 -61.50 -21.86
CA VAL A 157 8.41 -61.68 -23.31
C VAL A 157 8.69 -60.31 -23.91
N PHE A 158 9.90 -60.13 -24.44
CA PHE A 158 10.33 -58.89 -25.09
C PHE A 158 9.93 -58.97 -26.57
N PHE A 159 8.99 -58.13 -27.01
CA PHE A 159 8.79 -57.85 -28.42
C PHE A 159 9.49 -56.52 -28.73
N GLU A 160 10.55 -56.60 -29.51
CA GLU A 160 11.29 -55.44 -30.00
C GLU A 160 10.45 -54.76 -31.09
N GLN A 161 9.83 -53.63 -30.75
CA GLN A 161 9.23 -52.74 -31.73
C GLN A 161 9.99 -51.42 -31.68
N THR A 162 10.80 -51.17 -32.70
CA THR A 162 11.46 -49.88 -32.94
C THR A 162 10.41 -48.80 -33.17
N PRO A 163 10.25 -47.81 -32.27
CA PRO A 163 9.40 -46.65 -32.53
C PRO A 163 10.25 -45.62 -33.29
N LEU A 164 9.82 -45.26 -34.49
CA LEU A 164 10.32 -44.07 -35.20
C LEU A 164 9.69 -42.84 -34.57
N THR A 165 10.24 -42.35 -33.45
CA THR A 165 9.81 -41.08 -32.83
C THR A 165 10.79 -39.97 -33.22
N PRO A 166 10.31 -38.82 -33.77
CA PRO A 166 11.17 -37.70 -34.10
C PRO A 166 11.73 -37.03 -32.83
N LEU A 167 13.02 -36.71 -32.86
CA LEU A 167 13.76 -36.09 -31.76
C LEU A 167 13.42 -34.59 -31.69
N SER A 168 12.50 -34.19 -30.81
CA SER A 168 12.32 -32.78 -30.45
C SER A 168 13.32 -32.41 -29.35
N GLN A 169 14.37 -31.65 -29.70
CA GLN A 169 15.23 -31.01 -28.71
C GLN A 169 14.57 -29.71 -28.23
N GLU A 170 13.92 -29.76 -27.06
CA GLU A 170 13.52 -28.56 -26.34
C GLU A 170 14.76 -27.95 -25.66
N THR A 171 15.12 -26.74 -26.07
CA THR A 171 16.14 -25.93 -25.39
C THR A 171 15.50 -25.30 -24.15
N VAL A 172 15.89 -25.77 -22.97
CA VAL A 172 15.41 -25.23 -21.68
C VAL A 172 15.98 -23.82 -21.47
N ALA A 173 15.11 -22.80 -21.48
CA ALA A 173 15.49 -21.44 -21.11
C ALA A 173 15.77 -21.35 -19.59
N PRO A 174 16.77 -20.58 -19.14
CA PRO A 174 17.06 -20.42 -17.73
C PRO A 174 15.87 -19.77 -17.01
N ARG A 175 15.45 -20.41 -15.90
CA ARG A 175 14.35 -19.94 -15.05
C ARG A 175 14.68 -18.56 -14.46
N PRO A 176 13.78 -17.57 -14.56
CA PRO A 176 14.01 -16.25 -13.94
C PRO A 176 14.24 -16.42 -12.43
N THR A 177 15.34 -15.88 -11.93
CA THR A 177 15.65 -15.82 -10.51
C THR A 177 14.78 -14.75 -9.88
N PHE A 178 13.99 -15.10 -8.86
CA PHE A 178 13.23 -14.14 -8.08
C PHE A 178 14.18 -13.19 -7.36
N THR A 179 14.08 -11.90 -7.66
CA THR A 179 14.68 -10.85 -6.83
C THR A 179 13.85 -10.77 -5.54
N PRO A 180 14.46 -10.91 -4.35
CA PRO A 180 13.72 -10.82 -3.10
C PRO A 180 13.09 -9.43 -2.96
N THR A 181 11.79 -9.39 -2.71
CA THR A 181 11.08 -8.15 -2.33
C THR A 181 11.65 -7.69 -0.99
N PRO A 182 12.10 -6.43 -0.85
CA PRO A 182 12.52 -5.88 0.44
C PRO A 182 11.42 -6.11 1.47
N GLY A 183 11.77 -6.73 2.60
CA GLY A 183 10.84 -6.90 3.72
C GLY A 183 10.35 -5.54 4.23
N PRO A 184 9.21 -5.49 4.93
CA PRO A 184 8.76 -4.26 5.58
C PRO A 184 9.90 -3.71 6.45
N GLY A 185 10.41 -2.54 6.11
CA GLY A 185 11.44 -1.88 6.91
C GLY A 185 10.93 -1.63 8.34
N ALA A 186 11.86 -1.48 9.29
CA ALA A 186 11.51 -1.11 10.64
C ALA A 186 10.64 0.17 10.66
N PRO A 187 9.70 0.28 11.61
CA PRO A 187 8.83 1.44 11.71
C PRO A 187 9.64 2.73 11.89
N PHE A 188 9.23 3.81 11.23
CA PHE A 188 9.78 5.13 11.56
C PHE A 188 9.36 5.49 12.99
N THR A 189 10.19 6.25 13.68
CA THR A 189 9.89 6.79 15.02
C THR A 189 10.18 8.27 15.03
N LEU A 190 9.38 9.06 15.75
CA LEU A 190 9.66 10.49 15.93
C LEU A 190 10.87 10.61 16.86
N VAL A 191 11.98 11.11 16.34
CA VAL A 191 13.22 11.28 17.10
C VAL A 191 13.35 12.71 17.61
N GLU A 192 12.84 13.68 16.84
CA GLU A 192 12.97 15.09 17.18
C GLU A 192 11.76 15.89 16.71
N ARG A 193 11.39 16.87 17.54
CA ARG A 193 10.33 17.85 17.30
C ARG A 193 10.90 19.22 17.69
N GLU A 194 10.88 20.15 16.76
CA GLU A 194 11.43 21.49 16.95
C GLU A 194 10.41 22.57 16.54
N ASP A 195 10.23 23.57 17.39
CA ASP A 195 9.35 24.71 17.12
C ASP A 195 10.14 25.81 16.40
N ILE A 196 9.62 26.28 15.25
CA ILE A 196 10.30 27.24 14.39
C ILE A 196 9.62 28.61 14.50
N CYS A 197 10.27 29.54 15.21
CA CYS A 197 9.83 30.93 15.32
C CYS A 197 10.48 31.84 14.25
N ASP A 198 10.41 31.44 12.99
CA ASP A 198 10.77 32.29 11.85
C ASP A 198 9.50 32.78 11.14
N PRO A 199 9.27 34.10 11.02
CA PRO A 199 8.13 34.64 10.28
C PRO A 199 8.04 34.14 8.83
N ALA A 200 9.15 33.80 8.18
CA ALA A 200 9.16 33.25 6.82
C ALA A 200 8.62 31.82 6.74
N LEU A 201 8.62 31.09 7.86
CA LEU A 201 8.14 29.71 7.99
C LEU A 201 6.89 29.63 8.89
N SER A 202 6.18 30.76 9.05
CA SER A 202 4.94 30.81 9.82
C SER A 202 3.93 29.81 9.27
N ARG A 203 3.29 29.03 10.14
CA ARG A 203 2.28 28.03 9.76
C ARG A 203 2.79 26.96 8.79
N VAL A 204 4.08 26.63 8.83
CA VAL A 204 4.62 25.50 8.04
C VAL A 204 4.99 24.36 8.99
N MET A 205 4.41 23.18 8.73
CA MET A 205 4.82 21.92 9.34
C MET A 205 5.77 21.21 8.38
N GLN A 206 7.00 20.98 8.81
CA GLN A 206 8.06 20.36 8.04
C GLN A 206 8.28 18.93 8.52
N PHE A 207 8.57 18.05 7.58
CA PHE A 207 8.82 16.63 7.81
C PHE A 207 10.17 16.27 7.26
N LEU A 208 11.00 15.61 8.06
CA LEU A 208 12.30 15.11 7.64
C LEU A 208 12.43 13.63 8.01
N LEU A 209 12.42 12.76 6.99
CA LEU A 209 12.44 11.32 7.19
C LEU A 209 13.81 10.75 6.84
N MET A 210 14.39 9.99 7.78
CA MET A 210 15.72 9.41 7.68
C MET A 210 15.72 7.91 7.98
N ASP A 211 16.65 7.18 7.38
CA ASP A 211 16.91 5.77 7.70
C ASP A 211 17.86 5.62 8.91
N SER A 212 18.19 4.38 9.27
CA SER A 212 19.14 4.07 10.35
C SER A 212 20.57 4.56 10.10
N ARG A 213 20.90 4.92 8.85
CA ARG A 213 22.17 5.52 8.44
C ARG A 213 22.10 7.05 8.38
N ARG A 214 21.00 7.67 8.84
CA ARG A 214 20.69 9.11 8.72
C ARG A 214 20.65 9.61 7.27
N THR A 215 20.36 8.71 6.34
CA THR A 215 20.13 9.08 4.94
C THR A 215 18.68 9.44 4.76
N GLN A 216 18.42 10.55 4.09
CA GLN A 216 17.05 11.00 3.87
C GLN A 216 16.31 10.07 2.88
N VAL A 217 15.08 9.69 3.20
CA VAL A 217 14.32 8.67 2.46
C VAL A 217 13.19 9.33 1.64
N PRO A 218 13.24 9.28 0.29
CA PRO A 218 12.17 9.77 -0.58
C PRO A 218 11.02 8.76 -0.70
N GLY A 219 9.86 9.26 -1.13
CA GLY A 219 8.68 8.45 -1.46
C GLY A 219 7.95 7.86 -0.26
N VAL A 220 8.21 8.36 0.94
CA VAL A 220 7.47 7.93 2.14
C VAL A 220 6.16 8.70 2.22
N GLU A 221 5.05 7.97 2.35
CA GLU A 221 3.73 8.56 2.45
C GLU A 221 3.41 9.05 3.86
N ILE A 222 2.93 10.29 3.94
CA ILE A 222 2.54 10.99 5.16
C ILE A 222 1.06 11.33 5.04
N VAL A 223 0.30 10.99 6.08
CA VAL A 223 -1.11 11.36 6.22
C VAL A 223 -1.24 12.32 7.39
N VAL A 224 -1.78 13.50 7.13
CA VAL A 224 -2.10 14.50 8.15
C VAL A 224 -3.62 14.58 8.27
N THR A 225 -4.16 14.37 9.46
CA THR A 225 -5.60 14.44 9.72
C THR A 225 -5.93 15.53 10.73
N TRP A 226 -7.04 16.24 10.49
CA TRP A 226 -7.58 17.27 11.38
C TRP A 226 -9.12 17.20 11.38
N ASN A 227 -9.76 18.11 12.10
CA ASN A 227 -11.21 18.13 12.26
C ASN A 227 -12.01 18.29 10.95
N GLN A 228 -11.44 18.91 9.91
CA GLN A 228 -12.14 19.14 8.63
C GLN A 228 -11.78 18.13 7.52
N GLY A 229 -10.82 17.24 7.74
CA GLY A 229 -10.42 16.28 6.71
C GLY A 229 -9.07 15.60 6.94
N GLU A 230 -8.54 15.03 5.86
CA GLU A 230 -7.21 14.46 5.79
C GLU A 230 -6.50 14.92 4.51
N ASP A 231 -5.17 15.00 4.56
CA ASP A 231 -4.30 15.23 3.42
C ASP A 231 -3.22 14.15 3.35
N ARG A 232 -2.84 13.75 2.14
CA ARG A 232 -1.90 12.67 1.86
C ARG A 232 -0.85 13.15 0.86
N PHE A 233 0.41 13.13 1.28
CA PHE A 233 1.54 13.57 0.47
C PHE A 233 2.76 12.70 0.73
N PHE A 234 3.84 12.92 -0.03
CA PHE A 234 5.05 12.09 0.07
C PHE A 234 6.32 12.92 0.21
N THR A 235 7.37 12.31 0.76
CA THR A 235 8.71 12.91 0.81
C THR A 235 9.42 12.90 -0.54
N GLY A 236 10.33 13.86 -0.75
CA GLY A 236 11.23 13.90 -1.90
C GLY A 236 10.73 14.67 -3.12
N PHE A 237 9.59 15.37 -3.00
CA PHE A 237 9.09 16.28 -4.04
C PHE A 237 9.78 17.66 -4.04
N LYS A 238 10.65 17.93 -3.06
CA LYS A 238 11.46 19.16 -2.94
C LYS A 238 12.95 18.82 -2.82
N PRO A 239 13.61 18.38 -3.91
CA PRO A 239 15.01 17.93 -3.87
C PRO A 239 15.99 19.02 -3.40
N GLU A 240 15.62 20.30 -3.53
CA GLU A 240 16.38 21.45 -3.04
C GLU A 240 16.45 21.55 -1.50
N LEU A 241 15.47 20.98 -0.79
CA LEU A 241 15.44 20.90 0.68
C LEU A 241 15.86 19.52 1.19
N GLY A 242 15.78 18.51 0.33
CA GLY A 242 16.28 17.17 0.60
C GLY A 242 15.36 16.07 0.13
N ASN A 243 15.93 14.89 -0.15
CA ASN A 243 15.17 13.75 -0.66
C ASN A 243 14.15 13.21 0.34
N GLY A 244 14.32 13.46 1.64
CA GLY A 244 13.40 13.01 2.70
C GLY A 244 12.51 14.12 3.24
N TYR A 245 12.50 15.27 2.57
CA TYR A 245 11.72 16.44 2.99
C TYR A 245 10.29 16.37 2.45
N ALA A 246 9.34 16.79 3.28
CA ALA A 246 7.99 17.19 2.90
C ALA A 246 7.52 18.34 3.80
N ASP A 247 6.51 19.09 3.36
CA ASP A 247 5.90 20.14 4.16
C ASP A 247 4.40 20.25 3.95
N PHE A 248 3.75 20.84 4.95
CA PHE A 248 2.32 21.05 5.02
C PHE A 248 2.04 22.43 5.60
N VAL A 249 1.05 23.14 5.05
CA VAL A 249 0.64 24.44 5.55
C VAL A 249 -0.44 24.26 6.60
N MET A 250 -0.16 24.72 7.82
CA MET A 250 -1.08 24.68 8.95
C MET A 250 -2.11 25.81 8.87
N GLU A 251 -3.32 25.50 9.32
CA GLU A 251 -4.37 26.46 9.62
C GLU A 251 -4.22 26.95 11.08
N ALA A 252 -4.71 28.16 11.35
CA ALA A 252 -4.71 28.69 12.70
C ALA A 252 -5.65 27.86 13.60
N ASP A 253 -5.29 27.74 14.88
CA ASP A 253 -6.11 27.11 15.93
C ASP A 253 -6.57 25.67 15.63
N THR A 254 -5.80 24.95 14.81
CA THR A 254 -6.10 23.58 14.38
C THR A 254 -5.10 22.59 14.96
N VAL A 255 -5.61 21.44 15.41
CA VAL A 255 -4.80 20.33 15.93
C VAL A 255 -4.77 19.21 14.89
N TYR A 256 -3.56 18.72 14.64
CA TYR A 256 -3.22 17.75 13.62
C TYR A 256 -2.73 16.43 14.23
N ASN A 257 -3.10 15.33 13.57
CA ASN A 257 -2.52 14.03 13.81
C ASN A 257 -1.78 13.57 12.56
N ILE A 258 -0.57 13.09 12.75
CA ILE A 258 0.34 12.67 11.68
C ILE A 258 0.49 11.16 11.74
N ARG A 259 0.36 10.52 10.58
CA ARG A 259 0.65 9.10 10.40
C ARG A 259 1.63 8.92 9.25
N ILE A 260 2.73 8.22 9.51
CA ILE A 260 3.65 7.74 8.48
C ILE A 260 3.17 6.36 8.06
N VAL A 261 2.72 6.22 6.81
CA VAL A 261 2.09 4.96 6.35
C VAL A 261 3.11 3.83 6.31
N THR A 262 4.28 4.10 5.72
CA THR A 262 5.39 3.17 5.73
C THR A 262 5.94 3.09 7.14
N GLY A 263 5.81 1.94 7.79
CA GLY A 263 6.31 1.76 9.15
C GLY A 263 5.41 2.29 10.27
N GLY A 264 4.22 2.84 9.98
CA GLY A 264 3.17 3.03 11.00
C GLY A 264 3.48 3.99 12.16
N ALA A 265 4.44 4.92 12.01
CA ALA A 265 4.68 5.95 13.02
C ALA A 265 3.45 6.85 13.17
N PHE A 266 3.09 7.21 14.40
CA PHE A 266 1.95 8.07 14.68
C PHE A 266 2.30 9.13 15.72
N VAL A 267 1.90 10.37 15.44
CA VAL A 267 2.12 11.52 16.33
C VAL A 267 0.82 12.31 16.38
N SER A 268 0.27 12.49 17.58
CA SER A 268 -0.96 13.27 17.79
C SER A 268 -0.67 14.64 18.38
N ASP A 269 -1.73 15.46 18.44
CA ASP A 269 -1.78 16.70 19.18
C ASP A 269 -0.75 17.75 18.73
N ILE A 270 -0.45 17.78 17.43
CA ILE A 270 0.43 18.79 16.84
C ILE A 270 -0.38 20.02 16.48
N SER A 271 0.09 21.20 16.90
CA SER A 271 -0.49 22.48 16.53
C SER A 271 0.63 23.48 16.27
N ALA A 272 0.31 24.59 15.60
CA ALA A 272 1.27 25.65 15.36
C ALA A 272 1.71 26.27 16.71
N PRO A 273 3.02 26.35 17.01
CA PRO A 273 3.50 26.96 18.24
C PRO A 273 3.22 28.47 18.25
N ALA A 274 2.98 29.04 19.42
CA ALA A 274 2.84 30.49 19.58
C ALA A 274 4.23 31.14 19.68
N CYS A 275 4.57 32.01 18.74
CA CYS A 275 5.82 32.77 18.71
C CYS A 275 5.54 34.26 18.88
N SER A 276 6.48 35.01 19.45
CA SER A 276 6.37 36.48 19.56
C SER A 276 7.50 37.13 18.78
N ASP A 277 7.17 38.16 17.99
CA ASP A 277 8.16 38.91 17.23
C ASP A 277 8.97 39.86 18.13
N PRO A 278 10.07 40.47 17.64
CA PRO A 278 10.84 41.44 18.43
C PRO A 278 10.05 42.69 18.87
N ASN A 279 8.88 42.94 18.27
CA ASN A 279 7.99 44.05 18.61
C ASN A 279 6.91 43.63 19.64
N GLY A 280 6.88 42.36 20.05
CA GLY A 280 5.92 41.80 21.01
C GLY A 280 4.57 41.39 20.40
N ALA A 281 4.47 41.25 19.08
CA ALA A 281 3.28 40.74 18.41
C ALA A 281 3.33 39.21 18.30
N ASP A 282 2.25 38.55 18.70
CA ASP A 282 2.13 37.09 18.64
C ASP A 282 1.75 36.61 17.23
N TYR A 283 2.38 35.54 16.78
CA TYR A 283 2.12 34.88 15.51
C TYR A 283 2.29 33.36 15.62
N PRO A 284 1.56 32.57 14.81
CA PRO A 284 1.76 31.13 14.75
C PRO A 284 3.07 30.80 14.02
N GLY A 285 3.96 30.09 14.72
CA GLY A 285 5.21 29.58 14.18
C GLY A 285 5.04 28.35 13.29
N GLY A 286 6.16 27.85 12.79
CA GLY A 286 6.27 26.56 12.13
C GLY A 286 6.70 25.47 13.11
N ILE A 287 6.72 24.23 12.64
CA ILE A 287 7.23 23.09 13.42
C ILE A 287 7.99 22.15 12.48
N LEU A 288 9.08 21.54 12.95
CA LEU A 288 9.83 20.50 12.27
C LEU A 288 9.69 19.18 13.01
N LEU A 289 9.34 18.14 12.28
CA LEU A 289 9.21 16.77 12.77
C LEU A 289 10.22 15.87 12.06
N THR A 290 11.19 15.37 12.81
CA THR A 290 12.22 14.46 12.29
C THR A 290 11.92 13.03 12.71
N PHE A 291 11.79 12.16 11.72
CA PHE A 291 11.54 10.74 11.91
C PHE A 291 12.74 9.91 11.48
N GLN A 292 13.07 8.89 12.26
CA GLN A 292 14.16 7.97 11.94
C GLN A 292 13.75 6.51 12.10
N GLN A 293 14.23 5.64 11.21
CA GLN A 293 14.21 4.19 11.41
C GLN A 293 15.32 3.78 12.39
N PRO A 294 15.03 2.87 13.35
CA PRO A 294 16.02 2.38 14.30
C PRO A 294 17.15 1.57 13.66
#